data_AF-A0A357F597-F1
#
_entry.id   AF-A0A357F597-F1
#
_cell.length_a   1.000
_cell.length_b   1.000
_cell.length_c   1.000
_cell.angle_alpha   90.00
_cell.angle_beta   90.00
_cell.angle_gamma   90.00
#
_symmetry.space_group_name_H-M   'P 1'
#
loop_
_entity.id
_entity.type
_entity.pdbx_description
1 polymer ?
#
loop_
_entity_poly.entity_id
_entity_poly.type
_entity_poly.pdbx_seq_one_letter_code
_entity_poly.pdbx_strand_id
1 'polypeptide(L)'
;MESPHDNRFSSQYLNLAEERLGSVVLATTDDFFAEKENIIKPGRGISIPDKFTDDGKWMDGWESRRKRIPGHDWCSIRLGAPGKIRALDIDTNHFTGNFAPFASLEACEIT
;
A
#
# COMPACT_ATOMS: atom_id res chain seq x y z
N MET A 1 1.29 22.25 1.81
CA MET A 1 0.80 22.07 3.18
C MET A 1 0.53 20.58 3.31
N GLU A 2 1.36 19.85 4.06
CA GLU A 2 1.13 18.42 4.30
C GLU A 2 -0.27 18.26 4.89
N SER A 3 -1.13 17.47 4.23
CA SER A 3 -2.38 17.06 4.84
C SER A 3 -1.99 16.22 6.06
N PRO A 4 -2.42 16.58 7.28
CA PRO A 4 -2.04 15.86 8.48
C PRO A 4 -2.38 14.38 8.29
N HIS A 5 -1.39 13.52 8.49
CA HIS A 5 -1.62 12.08 8.46
C HIS A 5 -2.65 11.75 9.54
N ASP A 6 -3.68 11.00 9.15
CA ASP A 6 -4.73 10.62 10.07
C ASP A 6 -4.18 9.60 11.08
N ASN A 7 -3.98 10.05 12.32
CA ASN A 7 -3.36 9.24 13.36
C ASN A 7 -4.37 8.51 14.26
N ARG A 8 -5.65 8.43 13.85
CA ARG A 8 -6.71 7.78 14.67
C ARG A 8 -6.41 6.32 14.98
N PHE A 9 -5.76 5.59 14.06
CA PHE A 9 -5.35 4.20 14.29
C PHE A 9 -3.97 4.08 14.93
N SER A 10 -2.98 4.80 14.41
CA SER A 10 -1.58 4.70 14.87
C SER A 10 -1.37 5.17 16.31
N SER A 11 -2.28 6.00 16.86
CA SER A 11 -2.27 6.38 18.28
C SER A 11 -2.77 5.28 19.24
N GLN A 12 -3.44 4.24 18.74
CA GLN A 12 -4.08 3.19 19.55
C GLN A 12 -3.58 1.78 19.23
N TYR A 13 -3.14 1.55 18.00
CA TYR A 13 -2.79 0.22 17.49
C TYR A 13 -1.41 0.23 16.85
N LEU A 14 -0.71 -0.90 16.99
CA LEU A 14 0.53 -1.17 16.27
C LEU A 14 0.21 -1.52 14.81
N ASN A 15 0.92 -0.91 13.85
CA ASN A 15 0.81 -1.27 12.45
C ASN A 15 1.56 -2.57 12.14
N LEU A 16 0.85 -3.71 12.16
CA LEU A 16 1.41 -5.04 11.89
C LEU A 16 1.94 -5.22 10.45
N ALA A 17 1.57 -4.34 9.53
CA ALA A 17 2.01 -4.39 8.14
C ALA A 17 3.24 -3.51 7.88
N GLU A 18 3.69 -2.69 8.83
CA GLU A 18 4.85 -1.80 8.65
C GLU A 18 6.14 -2.62 8.47
N GLU A 19 6.99 -2.22 7.53
CA GLU A 19 8.25 -2.90 7.20
C GLU A 19 9.20 -3.01 8.40
N ARG A 20 9.16 -2.04 9.33
CA ARG A 20 10.02 -2.01 10.52
C ARG A 20 9.76 -3.15 11.49
N LEU A 21 8.60 -3.80 11.41
CA LEU A 21 8.28 -5.02 12.16
C LEU A 21 8.72 -6.30 11.45
N GLY A 22 9.41 -6.21 10.30
CA GLY A 22 9.79 -7.37 9.49
C GLY A 22 8.67 -7.88 8.58
N SER A 23 7.67 -7.03 8.31
CA SER A 23 6.62 -7.28 7.32
C SER A 23 7.22 -7.32 5.92
N VAL A 24 6.69 -8.18 5.06
CA VAL A 24 7.20 -8.35 3.69
C VAL A 24 6.03 -8.52 2.73
N VAL A 25 6.07 -7.79 1.61
CA VAL A 25 5.13 -8.04 0.50
C VAL A 25 5.64 -9.26 -0.29
N LEU A 26 4.86 -10.33 -0.29
CA LEU A 26 5.27 -11.63 -0.84
C LEU A 26 5.07 -11.73 -2.35
N ALA A 27 3.95 -11.19 -2.84
CA ALA A 27 3.54 -11.32 -4.23
C ALA A 27 2.55 -10.22 -4.59
N THR A 28 2.43 -9.97 -5.89
CA THR A 28 1.43 -9.10 -6.50
C THR A 28 1.02 -9.64 -7.87
N THR A 29 -0.12 -9.19 -8.38
CA THR A 29 -0.50 -9.41 -9.77
C THR A 29 0.29 -8.56 -10.75
N ASP A 30 0.61 -7.31 -10.39
CA ASP A 30 1.29 -6.33 -11.22
C ASP A 30 1.78 -5.15 -10.38
N ASP A 31 3.04 -4.73 -10.56
CA ASP A 31 3.67 -3.57 -9.90
C ASP A 31 4.43 -2.68 -10.90
N PHE A 32 3.95 -2.66 -12.15
CA PHE A 32 4.63 -2.02 -13.28
C PHE A 32 4.96 -0.53 -13.08
N PHE A 33 4.04 0.29 -12.56
CA PHE A 33 4.28 1.73 -12.44
C PHE A 33 4.94 2.11 -11.12
N ALA A 34 4.64 1.38 -10.05
CA ALA A 34 5.26 1.60 -8.75
C ALA A 34 5.25 0.31 -7.91
N GLU A 35 6.37 0.09 -7.21
CA GLU A 35 6.69 -1.13 -6.48
C GLU A 35 5.69 -1.40 -5.33
N LYS A 36 5.22 -2.64 -5.23
CA LYS A 36 4.30 -3.09 -4.16
C LYS A 36 4.86 -2.88 -2.75
N GLU A 37 6.19 -2.92 -2.60
CA GLU A 37 6.89 -2.73 -1.33
C GLU A 37 6.65 -1.34 -0.73
N ASN A 38 6.24 -0.34 -1.53
CA ASN A 38 5.92 0.98 -1.02
C ASN A 38 4.70 0.99 -0.05
N ILE A 39 3.80 0.01 -0.14
CA ILE A 39 2.59 -0.07 0.72
C ILE A 39 2.93 -0.22 2.21
N ILE A 40 4.07 -0.84 2.51
CA ILE A 40 4.46 -1.16 3.89
C ILE A 40 5.47 -0.15 4.48
N LYS A 41 5.83 0.88 3.72
CA LYS A 41 6.77 1.91 4.17
C LYS A 41 6.15 2.77 5.28
N PRO A 42 6.98 3.26 6.21
CA PRO A 42 6.49 4.08 7.32
C PRO A 42 6.07 5.47 6.83
N GLY A 43 4.96 5.96 7.37
CA GLY A 43 4.46 7.31 7.10
C GLY A 43 3.65 7.42 5.81
N ARG A 44 3.29 8.65 5.47
CA ARG A 44 2.48 8.92 4.28
C ARG A 44 3.35 8.95 3.03
N GLY A 45 2.83 8.39 1.94
CA GLY A 45 3.48 8.50 0.63
C GLY A 45 3.68 9.96 0.22
N ILE A 46 4.84 10.28 -0.33
CA ILE A 46 5.20 11.62 -0.82
C ILE A 46 5.08 11.74 -2.36
N SER A 47 4.92 12.97 -2.85
CA SER A 47 5.01 13.28 -4.27
C SER A 47 6.25 14.12 -4.56
N ILE A 48 7.08 13.65 -5.50
CA ILE A 48 8.24 14.39 -6.00
C ILE A 48 7.93 14.81 -7.46
N PRO A 49 7.61 16.08 -7.74
CA PRO A 49 7.07 16.52 -9.03
C PRO A 49 7.90 16.13 -10.26
N ASP A 50 9.22 16.26 -10.17
CA ASP A 50 10.14 16.08 -11.29
C ASP A 50 10.89 14.73 -11.24
N LYS A 51 10.36 13.76 -10.51
CA LYS A 51 10.96 12.42 -10.40
C LYS A 51 10.21 11.43 -11.29
N PHE A 52 10.96 10.77 -12.15
CA PHE A 52 10.47 9.77 -13.10
C PHE A 52 11.29 8.48 -12.97
N THR A 53 10.66 7.36 -13.30
CA THR A 53 11.27 6.06 -13.56
C THR A 53 11.25 5.81 -15.06
N ASP A 54 11.81 4.68 -15.50
CA ASP A 54 11.72 4.27 -16.91
C ASP A 54 10.26 4.01 -17.36
N ASP A 55 9.37 3.74 -16.39
CA ASP A 55 7.98 3.37 -16.63
C ASP A 55 6.98 4.52 -16.43
N GLY A 56 7.43 5.70 -15.97
CA GLY A 56 6.55 6.88 -15.82
C GLY A 56 6.93 7.80 -14.68
N LYS A 57 5.95 8.53 -14.15
CA LYS A 57 6.16 9.37 -12.97
C LYS A 57 6.42 8.46 -11.76
N TRP A 58 7.44 8.78 -10.97
CA TRP A 58 7.69 8.03 -9.74
C TRP A 58 6.57 8.30 -8.71
N MET A 59 6.05 7.22 -8.12
CA MET A 59 5.01 7.26 -7.10
C MET A 59 5.48 6.58 -5.83
N ASP A 60 5.18 7.18 -4.68
CA ASP A 60 5.41 6.58 -3.36
C ASP A 60 4.18 5.79 -2.91
N GLY A 61 3.98 4.67 -3.57
CA GLY A 61 2.85 3.77 -3.38
C GLY A 61 2.95 2.60 -4.36
N TRP A 62 1.90 1.79 -4.45
CA TRP A 62 1.82 0.69 -5.41
C TRP A 62 0.87 1.05 -6.55
N GLU A 63 1.31 0.85 -7.79
CA GLU A 63 0.50 1.15 -8.97
C GLU A 63 0.68 0.08 -10.05
N SER A 64 -0.43 -0.56 -10.40
CA SER A 64 -0.53 -1.51 -11.51
C SER A 64 -0.93 -0.82 -12.81
N ARG A 65 -0.77 -1.53 -13.93
CA ARG A 65 -1.33 -1.12 -15.22
C ARG A 65 -2.84 -1.19 -15.18
N ARG A 66 -3.49 -0.32 -15.98
CA ARG A 66 -4.94 -0.38 -16.19
C ARG A 66 -5.38 -1.76 -16.68
N LYS A 67 -6.14 -2.46 -15.85
CA LYS A 67 -6.71 -3.75 -16.18
C LYS A 67 -7.88 -3.58 -17.16
N ARG A 68 -7.80 -4.27 -18.31
CA ARG A 68 -8.85 -4.32 -19.36
C ARG A 68 -9.52 -5.69 -19.48
N ILE A 69 -9.34 -6.50 -18.45
CA ILE A 69 -9.91 -7.85 -18.31
C ILE A 69 -10.65 -7.93 -16.97
N PRO A 70 -11.59 -8.87 -16.80
CA PRO A 70 -12.26 -9.07 -15.52
C PRO A 70 -11.26 -9.40 -14.38
N GLY A 71 -11.60 -9.00 -13.16
CA GLY A 71 -10.81 -9.24 -11.95
C GLY A 71 -10.34 -7.95 -11.27
N HIS A 72 -9.43 -8.10 -10.31
CA HIS A 72 -8.80 -7.01 -9.57
C HIS A 72 -7.29 -7.28 -9.43
N ASP A 73 -6.51 -6.24 -9.15
CA ASP A 73 -5.12 -6.42 -8.74
C ASP A 73 -5.06 -6.66 -7.24
N TRP A 74 -4.14 -7.52 -6.82
CA TRP A 74 -3.94 -7.85 -5.42
C TRP A 74 -2.45 -7.90 -5.09
N CYS A 75 -2.13 -7.64 -3.84
CA CYS A 75 -0.83 -7.95 -3.25
C CYS A 75 -1.04 -8.71 -1.94
N SER A 76 -0.11 -9.59 -1.60
CA SER A 76 -0.16 -10.37 -0.35
C SER A 76 0.98 -9.95 0.57
N ILE A 77 0.66 -9.63 1.82
CA ILE A 77 1.63 -9.14 2.81
C ILE A 77 1.73 -10.15 3.94
N ARG A 78 2.95 -10.59 4.25
CA ARG A 78 3.24 -11.28 5.50
C ARG A 78 3.44 -10.22 6.59
N LEU A 79 2.59 -10.24 7.60
CA LEU A 79 2.70 -9.36 8.76
C LEU A 79 4.01 -9.63 9.52
N GLY A 80 4.54 -8.58 10.16
CA GLY A 80 5.76 -8.68 10.97
C GLY A 80 5.58 -9.53 12.25
N ALA A 81 4.35 -9.66 12.73
CA ALA A 81 3.99 -10.52 13.85
C ALA A 81 2.55 -11.06 13.70
N PRO A 82 2.24 -12.24 14.28
CA PRO A 82 0.86 -12.70 14.44
C PRO A 82 0.03 -11.70 15.26
N GLY A 83 -1.24 -11.51 14.90
CA GLY A 83 -2.09 -10.58 15.63
C GLY A 83 -3.54 -10.54 15.14
N LYS A 84 -4.34 -9.72 15.81
CA LYS A 84 -5.75 -9.46 15.44
C LYS A 84 -5.85 -8.12 14.73
N ILE A 85 -6.35 -8.12 13.51
CA ILE A 85 -6.61 -6.90 12.74
C ILE A 85 -7.81 -6.19 13.35
N ARG A 86 -7.61 -4.97 13.86
CA ARG A 86 -8.65 -4.13 14.49
C ARG A 86 -9.11 -2.97 13.61
N ALA A 87 -8.23 -2.52 12.74
CA ALA A 87 -8.45 -1.44 11.80
C ALA A 87 -7.63 -1.71 10.54
N LEU A 88 -8.07 -1.11 9.44
CA LEU A 88 -7.39 -1.12 8.15
C LEU A 88 -7.33 0.32 7.66
N ASP A 89 -6.14 0.75 7.23
CA ASP A 89 -5.94 2.02 6.56
C ASP A 89 -5.48 1.76 5.13
N ILE A 90 -6.18 2.34 4.17
CA ILE A 90 -5.85 2.28 2.74
C ILE A 90 -5.73 3.72 2.27
N ASP A 91 -4.51 4.24 2.29
CA ASP A 91 -4.23 5.61 1.89
C ASP A 91 -3.96 5.68 0.38
N THR A 92 -4.81 6.41 -0.33
CA THR A 92 -4.67 6.69 -1.78
C THR A 92 -4.06 8.06 -2.04
N ASN A 93 -3.29 8.61 -1.09
CA ASN A 93 -2.63 9.91 -1.23
C ASN A 93 -1.87 10.01 -2.56
N HIS A 94 -1.93 11.17 -3.21
CA HIS A 94 -1.30 11.46 -4.51
C HIS A 94 -1.80 10.65 -5.73
N PHE A 95 -2.66 9.64 -5.56
CA PHE A 95 -3.34 8.94 -6.65
C PHE A 95 -4.62 9.67 -7.07
N THR A 96 -4.50 10.84 -7.69
CA THR A 96 -5.66 11.68 -8.05
C THR A 96 -6.25 11.30 -9.41
N GLY A 97 -7.27 10.43 -9.39
CA GLY A 97 -7.99 9.97 -10.60
C GLY A 97 -7.60 8.56 -11.07
N ASN A 98 -6.52 8.00 -10.53
CA ASN A 98 -6.09 6.61 -10.73
C ASN A 98 -6.12 5.78 -9.43
N PHE A 99 -6.66 6.32 -8.33
CA PHE A 99 -6.86 5.56 -7.10
C PHE A 99 -7.74 4.32 -7.33
N ALA A 100 -7.53 3.28 -6.52
CA ALA A 100 -8.37 2.10 -6.53
C ALA A 100 -9.82 2.47 -6.17
N PRO A 101 -10.81 2.23 -7.06
CA PRO A 101 -12.19 2.65 -6.81
C PRO A 101 -12.84 1.85 -5.68
N PHE A 102 -12.36 0.63 -5.44
CA PHE A 102 -12.80 -0.26 -4.36
C PHE A 102 -11.60 -1.06 -3.87
N ALA A 103 -11.65 -1.47 -2.60
CA ALA A 103 -10.67 -2.35 -2.01
C ALA A 103 -11.34 -3.31 -1.02
N SER A 104 -10.72 -4.46 -0.82
CA SER A 104 -11.09 -5.45 0.17
C SER A 104 -9.83 -6.02 0.82
N LEU A 105 -9.99 -6.62 2.00
CA LEU A 105 -8.93 -7.30 2.73
C LEU A 105 -9.36 -8.73 3.02
N GLU A 106 -8.49 -9.67 2.71
CA GLU A 106 -8.56 -11.05 3.16
C GLU A 106 -7.37 -11.32 4.07
N ALA A 107 -7.56 -12.18 5.07
CA ALA A 107 -6.51 -12.56 6.01
C ALA A 107 -6.53 -14.06 6.23
N CYS A 108 -5.35 -14.65 6.32
CA CYS A 108 -5.18 -16.05 6.70
C CYS A 108 -4.08 -16.18 7.75
N GLU A 109 -4.16 -17.24 8.54
CA GLU A 109 -3.09 -17.69 9.42
C GLU A 109 -2.43 -18.90 8.76
N ILE A 110 -1.13 -18.82 8.51
CA ILE A 110 -0.36 -19.94 7.98
C ILE A 110 0.12 -20.74 9.20
N THR A 111 -0.45 -21.92 9.38
CA THR A 111 -0.09 -22.87 10.44
C THR A 111 0.94 -23.88 9.95
#